data_AF-A0A8T4NDU5-F1
#
_entry.id   AF-A0A8T4NDU5-F1
#
_cell.length_a   1.000
_cell.length_b   1.000
_cell.length_c   1.000
_cell.angle_alpha   90.00
_cell.angle_beta   90.00
_cell.angle_gamma   90.00
#
_symmetry.space_group_name_H-M   'P 1'
#
loop_
_entity.id
_entity.type
_entity.pdbx_description
1 polymer ?
#
loop_
_entity_poly.entity_id
_entity_poly.type
_entity_poly.pdbx_seq_one_letter_code
_entity_poly.pdbx_strand_id
1 'polypeptide(L)'
;MEGIVILVDSKGKGYGFAKGVCEYIMKKEGRQFPVIMADILRTDFVDGEYKLKISHNVRRKSVFFIHDPNKDSCRWITDLLFTLEAMSFSSPEEVNVVFPYTRFARQERKDESRVSVNIKGVADLVSLYADRGMTLDLHAPQIQEYFEIPFDNLKSAPVLVNYLLEKHSGILTNLVIVSPDAGGGKRVEELQKSLANKGVNAEIAVCYKKRSRENQVDEIKIMGEVSGKNCLVLDDIIDTGNTLIKTCEELKKAGARKVIAYGTHGLFSKGTEKFNLFDKVIVSDTLFNNPSERIEILSAVSLFGEAIYRTYRGESLSVLFNQ
;
A
#
# COMPACT_ATOMS: atom_id res chain seq x y z
N MET A 1 -14.00 -18.81 -23.09
CA MET A 1 -12.76 -18.52 -22.36
C MET A 1 -13.13 -17.58 -21.23
N GLU A 2 -13.16 -18.11 -20.01
CA GLU A 2 -13.47 -17.38 -18.77
C GLU A 2 -12.33 -16.37 -18.55
N GLY A 3 -12.61 -15.08 -18.76
CA GLY A 3 -11.61 -14.01 -18.76
C GLY A 3 -11.56 -13.24 -17.44
N ILE A 4 -10.48 -12.51 -17.23
CA ILE A 4 -10.33 -11.62 -16.07
C ILE A 4 -11.21 -10.40 -16.28
N VAL A 5 -12.01 -10.05 -15.27
CA VAL A 5 -12.69 -8.74 -15.21
C VAL A 5 -12.02 -7.89 -14.16
N ILE A 6 -11.42 -6.77 -14.56
CA ILE A 6 -10.99 -5.73 -13.62
C ILE A 6 -12.16 -4.77 -13.43
N LEU A 7 -12.78 -4.81 -12.26
CA LEU A 7 -13.86 -3.91 -11.87
C LEU A 7 -13.27 -2.69 -11.17
N VAL A 8 -13.62 -1.49 -11.63
CA VAL A 8 -13.16 -0.22 -11.06
C VAL A 8 -14.21 0.88 -11.26
N ASP A 9 -14.20 1.89 -10.40
CA ASP A 9 -14.98 3.13 -10.60
C ASP A 9 -14.25 4.03 -11.60
N SER A 10 -14.78 4.19 -12.82
CA SER A 10 -14.15 4.99 -13.88
C SER A 10 -14.06 6.48 -13.58
N LYS A 11 -14.89 6.96 -12.64
CA LYS A 11 -14.86 8.34 -12.15
C LYS A 11 -13.98 8.50 -10.91
N GLY A 12 -13.52 7.38 -10.34
CA GLY A 12 -12.59 7.35 -9.22
C GLY A 12 -11.16 7.68 -9.63
N LYS A 13 -10.33 8.04 -8.65
CA LYS A 13 -8.90 8.29 -8.87
C LYS A 13 -8.12 7.00 -9.20
N GLY A 14 -8.67 5.84 -8.80
CA GLY A 14 -8.08 4.53 -9.07
C GLY A 14 -8.14 4.02 -10.49
N TYR A 15 -8.87 4.70 -11.39
CA TYR A 15 -9.03 4.25 -12.76
C TYR A 15 -7.68 4.11 -13.51
N GLY A 16 -6.76 5.07 -13.34
CA GLY A 16 -5.45 5.03 -13.98
C GLY A 16 -4.61 3.83 -13.54
N PHE A 17 -4.62 3.52 -12.24
CA PHE A 17 -3.93 2.36 -11.68
C PHE A 17 -4.52 1.05 -12.22
N ALA A 18 -5.86 0.91 -12.20
CA ALA A 18 -6.54 -0.26 -12.72
C ALA A 18 -6.29 -0.48 -14.23
N LYS A 19 -6.23 0.61 -15.00
CA LYS A 19 -5.84 0.57 -16.41
C LYS A 19 -4.42 0.05 -16.60
N GLY A 20 -3.46 0.55 -15.81
CA GLY A 20 -2.08 0.06 -15.83
C GLY A 20 -1.98 -1.44 -15.52
N VAL A 21 -2.75 -1.91 -14.53
CA VAL A 21 -2.84 -3.35 -14.19
C VAL A 21 -3.36 -4.16 -15.38
N CYS A 22 -4.41 -3.69 -16.06
CA CYS A 22 -4.93 -4.35 -17.27
C CYS A 22 -3.87 -4.41 -18.38
N GLU A 23 -3.19 -3.30 -18.65
CA GLU A 23 -2.15 -3.21 -19.67
C GLU A 23 -0.97 -4.15 -19.37
N TYR A 24 -0.59 -4.28 -18.10
CA TYR A 24 0.43 -5.24 -17.66
C TYR A 24 0.02 -6.68 -18.01
N ILE A 25 -1.19 -7.09 -17.62
CA ILE A 25 -1.69 -8.46 -17.86
C ILE A 25 -1.78 -8.73 -19.37
N MET A 26 -2.34 -7.80 -20.14
CA MET A 26 -2.42 -7.93 -21.61
C MET A 26 -1.05 -7.99 -22.28
N LYS A 27 -0.04 -7.28 -21.77
CA LYS A 27 1.32 -7.34 -22.29
C LYS A 27 1.99 -8.69 -22.00
N LYS A 28 1.71 -9.28 -20.84
CA LYS A 28 2.30 -10.55 -20.41
C LYS A 28 1.81 -11.75 -21.25
N GLU A 29 0.50 -11.87 -21.46
CA GLU A 29 -0.12 -12.99 -22.19
C GLU A 29 -0.32 -12.74 -23.69
N GLY A 30 -0.16 -11.49 -24.13
CA GLY A 30 -0.50 -11.03 -25.46
C GLY A 30 -1.92 -10.45 -25.56
N ARG A 31 -2.14 -9.58 -26.57
CA ARG A 31 -3.38 -8.79 -26.72
C ARG A 31 -4.68 -9.59 -26.90
N GLN A 32 -4.58 -10.91 -27.11
CA GLN A 32 -5.73 -11.79 -27.26
C GLN A 32 -6.24 -12.37 -25.93
N PHE A 33 -5.51 -12.17 -24.83
CA PHE A 33 -5.96 -12.63 -23.52
C PHE A 33 -7.18 -11.79 -23.06
N PRO A 34 -8.32 -12.44 -22.69
CA PRO A 34 -9.57 -11.73 -22.42
C PRO A 34 -9.53 -11.03 -21.05
N VAL A 35 -8.96 -9.81 -21.01
CA VAL A 35 -9.08 -8.88 -19.87
C VAL A 35 -10.12 -7.83 -20.20
N ILE A 36 -11.14 -7.71 -19.35
CA ILE A 36 -12.22 -6.74 -19.51
C ILE A 36 -12.13 -5.73 -18.37
N MET A 37 -12.10 -4.44 -18.69
CA MET A 37 -12.37 -3.39 -17.71
C MET A 37 -13.87 -3.17 -17.58
N ALA A 38 -14.41 -3.46 -16.41
CA ALA A 38 -15.78 -3.15 -16.07
C ALA A 38 -15.84 -1.90 -15.19
N ASP A 39 -16.82 -1.04 -15.47
CA ASP A 39 -17.11 0.16 -14.71
C ASP A 39 -18.23 -0.06 -13.67
N ILE A 40 -18.19 0.73 -12.60
CA ILE A 40 -19.22 0.87 -11.58
C ILE A 40 -20.05 2.12 -11.90
N LEU A 41 -21.26 1.91 -12.43
CA LEU A 41 -22.18 2.99 -12.74
C LEU A 41 -22.94 3.42 -11.49
N ARG A 42 -23.03 4.74 -11.30
CA ARG A 42 -23.70 5.37 -10.15
C ARG A 42 -24.77 6.34 -10.59
N THR A 43 -25.89 6.32 -9.87
CA THR A 43 -26.96 7.31 -9.97
C THR A 43 -27.33 7.76 -8.57
N ASP A 44 -27.02 9.02 -8.24
CA ASP A 44 -27.34 9.60 -6.94
C ASP A 44 -28.81 10.09 -6.90
N PHE A 45 -29.46 9.90 -5.76
CA PHE A 45 -30.81 10.39 -5.46
C PHE A 45 -30.76 11.72 -4.70
N VAL A 46 -31.88 12.43 -4.62
CA VAL A 46 -31.95 13.79 -4.04
C VAL A 46 -31.70 13.81 -2.52
N ASP A 47 -32.00 12.71 -1.83
CA ASP A 47 -31.83 12.53 -0.38
C ASP A 47 -30.39 12.12 0.02
N GLY A 48 -29.50 11.91 -0.95
CA GLY A 48 -28.12 11.50 -0.74
C GLY A 48 -27.89 9.99 -0.80
N GLU A 49 -28.92 9.19 -1.02
CA GLU A 49 -28.75 7.77 -1.39
C GLU A 49 -28.25 7.63 -2.83
N TYR A 50 -27.86 6.41 -3.22
CA TYR A 50 -27.45 6.14 -4.59
C TYR A 50 -27.75 4.72 -5.01
N LYS A 51 -27.98 4.55 -6.30
CA LYS A 51 -28.02 3.26 -6.97
C LYS A 51 -26.67 2.95 -7.59
N LEU A 52 -26.23 1.71 -7.42
CA LEU A 52 -25.03 1.15 -8.03
C LEU A 52 -25.41 0.10 -9.08
N LYS A 53 -24.68 0.06 -10.21
CA LYS A 53 -24.82 -0.97 -11.24
C LYS A 53 -23.46 -1.32 -11.83
N ILE A 54 -23.16 -2.61 -11.92
CA ILE A 54 -22.01 -3.12 -12.67
C ILE A 54 -22.33 -3.01 -14.17
N SER A 55 -21.45 -2.32 -14.92
CA SER A 55 -21.68 -2.03 -16.35
C SER A 55 -21.65 -3.25 -17.26
N HIS A 56 -20.90 -4.29 -16.89
CA HIS A 56 -20.64 -5.46 -17.73
C HIS A 56 -21.19 -6.75 -17.12
N ASN A 57 -21.46 -7.73 -17.98
CA ASN A 57 -21.79 -9.08 -17.54
C ASN A 57 -20.55 -9.75 -16.93
N VAL A 58 -20.64 -10.08 -15.63
CA VAL A 58 -19.59 -10.75 -14.85
C VAL A 58 -19.86 -12.25 -14.62
N ARG A 59 -20.95 -12.79 -15.19
CA ARG A 59 -21.35 -14.18 -14.98
C ARG A 59 -20.25 -15.14 -15.43
N ARG A 60 -19.90 -16.09 -14.55
CA ARG A 60 -18.84 -17.08 -14.78
C ARG A 60 -17.51 -16.45 -15.20
N LYS A 61 -17.11 -15.37 -14.52
CA LYS A 61 -15.81 -14.73 -14.70
C LYS A 61 -15.16 -14.51 -13.34
N SER A 62 -13.83 -14.53 -13.30
CA SER A 62 -13.05 -14.08 -12.15
C SER A 62 -12.99 -12.56 -12.16
N VAL A 63 -13.62 -11.94 -11.17
CA VAL A 63 -13.69 -10.48 -11.02
C VAL A 63 -12.67 -10.03 -9.98
N PHE A 64 -11.84 -9.08 -10.35
CA PHE A 64 -10.92 -8.38 -9.44
C PHE A 64 -11.40 -6.95 -9.27
N PHE A 65 -11.96 -6.65 -8.11
CA PHE A 65 -12.43 -5.32 -7.77
C PHE A 65 -11.32 -4.50 -7.14
N ILE A 66 -10.78 -3.53 -7.89
CA ILE A 66 -9.79 -2.58 -7.40
C ILE A 66 -10.52 -1.42 -6.73
N HIS A 67 -10.52 -1.40 -5.40
CA HIS A 67 -11.25 -0.40 -4.65
C HIS A 67 -10.41 0.86 -4.43
N ASP A 68 -10.99 2.02 -4.71
CA ASP A 68 -10.31 3.32 -4.65
C ASP A 68 -10.15 3.80 -3.19
N PRO A 69 -8.93 3.82 -2.62
CA PRO A 69 -8.68 4.23 -1.25
C PRO A 69 -8.79 5.74 -1.01
N ASN A 70 -8.81 6.56 -2.07
CA ASN A 70 -8.85 8.02 -1.97
C ASN A 70 -10.26 8.59 -1.74
N LYS A 71 -11.29 7.74 -1.75
CA LYS A 71 -12.66 8.13 -1.39
C LYS A 71 -12.73 8.63 0.06
N ASP A 72 -13.76 9.37 0.44
CA ASP A 72 -14.02 9.67 1.86
C ASP A 72 -14.28 8.37 2.65
N SER A 73 -14.01 8.33 3.97
CA SER A 73 -14.19 7.11 4.79
C SER A 73 -15.60 6.52 4.72
N CYS A 74 -16.64 7.35 4.81
CA CYS A 74 -18.02 6.88 4.76
C CYS A 74 -18.36 6.36 3.36
N ARG A 75 -17.88 7.07 2.34
CA ARG A 75 -18.10 6.66 0.94
C ARG A 75 -17.34 5.40 0.58
N TRP A 76 -16.15 5.23 1.12
CA TRP A 76 -15.30 4.08 0.88
C TRP A 76 -15.95 2.79 1.39
N ILE A 77 -16.53 2.79 2.60
CA ILE A 77 -17.24 1.63 3.16
C ILE A 77 -18.54 1.34 2.41
N THR A 78 -19.35 2.37 2.13
CA THR A 78 -20.64 2.17 1.46
C THR A 78 -20.45 1.68 0.02
N ASP A 79 -19.48 2.22 -0.71
CA ASP A 79 -19.12 1.72 -2.04
C ASP A 79 -18.57 0.29 -1.99
N LEU A 80 -17.74 -0.05 -0.99
CA LEU A 80 -17.24 -1.42 -0.81
C LEU A 80 -18.40 -2.39 -0.62
N LEU A 81 -19.30 -2.11 0.33
CA LEU A 81 -20.45 -2.94 0.66
C LEU A 81 -21.32 -3.21 -0.57
N PHE A 82 -21.82 -2.15 -1.21
CA PHE A 82 -22.78 -2.29 -2.31
C PHE A 82 -22.14 -2.79 -3.60
N THR A 83 -20.83 -2.59 -3.80
CA THR A 83 -20.14 -3.19 -4.97
C THR A 83 -19.98 -4.70 -4.78
N LEU A 84 -19.54 -5.14 -3.60
CA LEU A 84 -19.40 -6.56 -3.28
C LEU A 84 -20.75 -7.28 -3.30
N GLU A 85 -21.78 -6.67 -2.71
CA GLU A 85 -23.16 -7.17 -2.74
C GLU A 85 -23.68 -7.27 -4.17
N ALA A 86 -23.54 -6.24 -5.00
CA ALA A 86 -23.98 -6.29 -6.39
C ALA A 86 -23.26 -7.38 -7.20
N MET A 87 -21.97 -7.65 -6.90
CA MET A 87 -21.22 -8.73 -7.52
C MET A 87 -21.74 -10.10 -7.09
N SER A 88 -22.01 -10.32 -5.79
CA SER A 88 -22.47 -11.63 -5.30
C SER A 88 -23.81 -12.04 -5.94
N PHE A 89 -24.69 -11.09 -6.25
CA PHE A 89 -25.94 -11.34 -6.99
C PHE A 89 -25.78 -11.44 -8.52
N SER A 90 -24.61 -11.13 -9.07
CA SER A 90 -24.34 -11.14 -10.52
C SER A 90 -23.76 -12.46 -11.06
N SER A 91 -23.69 -13.50 -10.21
CA SER A 91 -23.21 -14.85 -10.54
C SER A 91 -21.77 -14.94 -11.11
N PRO A 92 -20.77 -14.24 -10.56
CA PRO A 92 -19.37 -14.43 -10.94
C PRO A 92 -18.89 -15.84 -10.63
N GLU A 93 -17.75 -16.21 -11.20
CA GLU A 93 -17.06 -17.46 -10.81
C GLU A 93 -16.27 -17.28 -9.52
N GLU A 94 -15.59 -16.13 -9.39
CA GLU A 94 -14.84 -15.75 -8.20
C GLU A 94 -14.86 -14.21 -8.06
N VAL A 95 -15.02 -13.73 -6.82
CA VAL A 95 -14.93 -12.33 -6.43
C VAL A 95 -13.65 -12.12 -5.64
N ASN A 96 -12.72 -11.38 -6.22
CA ASN A 96 -11.44 -11.02 -5.60
C ASN A 96 -11.46 -9.52 -5.28
N VAL A 97 -11.25 -9.14 -4.02
CA VAL A 97 -11.08 -7.73 -3.65
C VAL A 97 -9.61 -7.32 -3.69
N VAL A 98 -9.31 -6.17 -4.27
CA VAL A 98 -7.95 -5.65 -4.38
C VAL A 98 -7.90 -4.30 -3.68
N PHE A 99 -7.12 -4.22 -2.60
CA PHE A 99 -6.88 -3.00 -1.83
C PHE A 99 -5.44 -2.53 -2.04
N PRO A 100 -5.18 -1.59 -2.98
CA PRO A 100 -3.87 -0.95 -3.08
C PRO A 100 -3.42 -0.37 -1.72
N TYR A 101 -4.36 0.24 -1.00
CA TYR A 101 -4.21 0.61 0.41
C TYR A 101 -5.41 0.14 1.23
N THR A 102 -5.15 -0.64 2.27
CA THR A 102 -6.19 -1.08 3.20
C THR A 102 -6.53 0.02 4.22
N ARG A 103 -7.70 0.65 4.06
CA ARG A 103 -8.18 1.65 5.02
C ARG A 103 -8.50 1.03 6.37
N PHE A 104 -8.48 1.85 7.41
CA PHE A 104 -8.71 1.46 8.81
C PHE A 104 -7.68 0.48 9.40
N ALA A 105 -6.63 0.11 8.65
CA ALA A 105 -5.58 -0.80 9.11
C ALA A 105 -4.78 -0.32 10.34
N ARG A 106 -4.86 0.97 10.69
CA ARG A 106 -4.25 1.55 11.91
C ARG A 106 -5.09 1.35 13.18
N GLN A 107 -6.28 0.75 13.06
CA GLN A 107 -7.23 0.49 14.14
C GLN A 107 -7.46 -1.02 14.25
N GLU A 108 -6.36 -1.76 14.39
CA GLU A 108 -6.27 -3.21 14.37
C GLU A 108 -6.39 -3.88 15.73
N ARG A 109 -6.40 -3.12 16.83
CA ARG A 109 -6.56 -3.68 18.18
C ARG A 109 -7.28 -2.70 19.09
N LYS A 110 -7.80 -3.21 20.19
CA LYS A 110 -8.31 -2.36 21.28
C LYS A 110 -7.12 -1.84 22.08
N ASP A 111 -6.84 -0.57 21.94
CA ASP A 111 -5.85 0.16 22.74
C ASP A 111 -6.45 0.70 24.05
N GLU A 112 -7.76 0.91 24.09
CA GLU A 112 -8.50 1.28 25.29
C GLU A 112 -9.84 0.54 25.44
N SER A 113 -10.54 0.78 26.55
CA SER A 113 -11.85 0.16 26.79
C SER A 113 -12.93 0.79 25.90
N ARG A 114 -13.84 -0.03 25.37
CA ARG A 114 -15.02 0.38 24.58
C ARG A 114 -14.74 1.05 23.22
N VAL A 115 -13.58 0.79 22.62
CA VAL A 115 -13.31 1.16 21.21
C VAL A 115 -13.61 0.03 20.23
N SER A 116 -13.83 0.43 18.98
CA SER A 116 -14.00 -0.45 17.83
C SER A 116 -12.65 -0.91 17.27
N VAL A 117 -12.62 -2.13 16.72
CA VAL A 117 -11.53 -2.61 15.87
C VAL A 117 -12.00 -2.50 14.43
N ASN A 118 -11.88 -1.31 13.84
CA ASN A 118 -12.54 -0.98 12.58
C ASN A 118 -12.15 -1.91 11.43
N ILE A 119 -10.87 -2.28 11.35
CA ILE A 119 -10.40 -3.19 10.30
C ILE A 119 -11.02 -4.59 10.42
N LYS A 120 -11.36 -5.06 11.63
CA LYS A 120 -12.08 -6.33 11.80
C LYS A 120 -13.48 -6.25 11.19
N GLY A 121 -14.20 -5.15 11.41
CA GLY A 121 -15.51 -4.94 10.78
C GLY A 121 -15.44 -4.85 9.25
N VAL A 122 -14.37 -4.25 8.71
CA VAL A 122 -14.12 -4.25 7.26
C VAL A 122 -13.81 -5.66 6.76
N ALA A 123 -13.00 -6.43 7.49
CA ALA A 123 -12.68 -7.81 7.14
C ALA A 123 -13.92 -8.71 7.11
N ASP A 124 -14.81 -8.58 8.11
CA ASP A 124 -16.07 -9.32 8.18
C ASP A 124 -16.98 -9.02 6.98
N LEU A 125 -17.09 -7.74 6.62
CA LEU A 125 -17.86 -7.32 5.45
C LEU A 125 -17.29 -7.88 4.16
N VAL A 126 -15.96 -7.88 4.01
CA VAL A 126 -15.29 -8.44 2.83
C VAL A 126 -15.49 -9.94 2.77
N SER A 127 -15.26 -10.66 3.87
CA SER A 127 -15.41 -12.11 3.97
C SER A 127 -16.85 -12.60 3.74
N LEU A 128 -17.85 -11.73 3.91
CA LEU A 128 -19.24 -12.06 3.61
C LEU A 128 -19.52 -12.20 2.09
N TYR A 129 -18.78 -11.49 1.24
CA TYR A 129 -19.12 -11.34 -0.18
C TYR A 129 -17.99 -11.62 -1.17
N ALA A 130 -16.74 -11.62 -0.73
CA ALA A 130 -15.58 -11.92 -1.57
C ALA A 130 -15.05 -13.33 -1.28
N ASP A 131 -14.49 -13.97 -2.30
CA ASP A 131 -13.86 -15.29 -2.18
C ASP A 131 -12.39 -15.17 -1.77
N ARG A 132 -11.72 -14.07 -2.18
CA ARG A 132 -10.32 -13.76 -1.84
C ARG A 132 -10.10 -12.26 -1.76
N GLY A 133 -8.98 -11.87 -1.15
CA GLY A 133 -8.50 -10.49 -1.20
C GLY A 133 -7.00 -10.38 -1.34
N MET A 134 -6.53 -9.21 -1.77
CA MET A 134 -5.12 -8.86 -1.74
C MET A 134 -4.90 -7.39 -1.42
N THR A 135 -3.76 -7.09 -0.80
CA THR A 135 -3.33 -5.73 -0.44
C THR A 135 -1.81 -5.59 -0.56
N LEU A 136 -1.29 -4.37 -0.42
CA LEU A 136 0.14 -4.12 -0.27
C LEU A 136 0.45 -3.59 1.14
N ASP A 137 1.50 -4.11 1.77
CA ASP A 137 2.07 -3.72 3.07
C ASP A 137 1.07 -3.29 4.15
N LEU A 138 0.30 -4.24 4.68
CA LEU A 138 -0.53 -4.03 5.87
C LEU A 138 0.25 -3.37 7.03
N HIS A 139 -0.41 -2.43 7.70
CA HIS A 139 0.13 -1.75 8.89
C HIS A 139 0.62 -2.74 9.96
N ALA A 140 -0.19 -3.78 10.21
CA ALA A 140 0.15 -4.91 11.05
C ALA A 140 -0.12 -6.22 10.30
N PRO A 141 0.82 -7.17 10.26
CA PRO A 141 0.63 -8.43 9.54
C PRO A 141 -0.53 -9.28 10.10
N GLN A 142 -0.85 -9.14 11.40
CA GLN A 142 -1.96 -9.85 12.05
C GLN A 142 -3.33 -9.51 11.46
N ILE A 143 -3.46 -8.39 10.75
CA ILE A 143 -4.71 -8.02 10.08
C ILE A 143 -5.16 -9.10 9.08
N GLN A 144 -4.22 -9.86 8.48
CA GLN A 144 -4.57 -10.97 7.59
C GLN A 144 -5.45 -12.02 8.30
N GLU A 145 -5.27 -12.23 9.60
CA GLU A 145 -6.01 -13.21 10.40
C GLU A 145 -7.47 -12.80 10.65
N TYR A 146 -7.84 -11.55 10.36
CA TYR A 146 -9.23 -11.08 10.50
C TYR A 146 -10.11 -11.43 9.30
N PHE A 147 -9.52 -11.73 8.15
CA PHE A 147 -10.26 -12.15 6.97
C PHE A 147 -10.47 -13.66 7.02
N GLU A 148 -11.72 -14.11 6.98
CA GLU A 148 -12.09 -15.53 6.92
C GLU A 148 -11.95 -16.13 5.50
N ILE A 149 -11.25 -15.41 4.62
CA ILE A 149 -10.97 -15.76 3.24
C ILE A 149 -9.45 -15.64 2.99
N PRO A 150 -8.89 -16.31 1.98
CA PRO A 150 -7.50 -16.08 1.59
C PRO A 150 -7.26 -14.60 1.31
N PHE A 151 -6.36 -13.98 2.07
CA PHE A 151 -6.07 -12.55 1.99
C PHE A 151 -4.57 -12.29 1.85
N ASP A 152 -4.13 -12.05 0.62
CA ASP A 152 -2.73 -11.94 0.26
C ASP A 152 -2.15 -10.54 0.56
N ASN A 153 -1.19 -10.45 1.48
CA ASN A 153 -0.46 -9.22 1.77
C ASN A 153 0.84 -9.17 0.96
N LEU A 154 0.78 -8.51 -0.19
CA LEU A 154 1.93 -8.23 -1.04
C LEU A 154 2.95 -7.34 -0.30
N LYS A 155 4.21 -7.40 -0.73
CA LYS A 155 5.34 -6.70 -0.11
C LYS A 155 5.98 -5.74 -1.09
N SER A 156 6.17 -4.49 -0.70
CA SER A 156 6.82 -3.52 -1.59
C SER A 156 8.34 -3.55 -1.53
N ALA A 157 8.93 -4.15 -0.48
CA ALA A 157 10.37 -4.16 -0.27
C ALA A 157 11.18 -4.69 -1.47
N PRO A 158 10.85 -5.82 -2.12
CA PRO A 158 11.57 -6.27 -3.32
C PRO A 158 11.51 -5.28 -4.49
N VAL A 159 10.35 -4.64 -4.68
CA VAL A 159 10.13 -3.64 -5.74
C VAL A 159 10.98 -2.40 -5.46
N LEU A 160 11.02 -1.94 -4.20
CA LEU A 160 11.85 -0.84 -3.77
C LEU A 160 13.34 -1.14 -3.98
N VAL A 161 13.81 -2.33 -3.62
CA VAL A 161 15.23 -2.70 -3.77
C VAL A 161 15.66 -2.64 -5.23
N ASN A 162 14.90 -3.26 -6.14
CA ASN A 162 15.21 -3.21 -7.57
C ASN A 162 15.21 -1.77 -8.09
N TYR A 163 14.24 -0.97 -7.65
CA TYR A 163 14.16 0.43 -8.02
C TYR A 163 15.36 1.26 -7.56
N LEU A 164 15.79 1.08 -6.30
CA LEU A 164 16.96 1.78 -5.76
C LEU A 164 18.24 1.35 -6.50
N LEU A 165 18.39 0.08 -6.86
CA LEU A 165 19.53 -0.41 -7.64
C LEU A 165 19.57 0.21 -9.05
N GLU A 166 18.43 0.33 -9.71
CA GLU A 166 18.33 0.84 -11.08
C GLU A 166 18.45 2.37 -11.16
N LYS A 167 17.81 3.08 -10.25
CA LYS A 167 17.63 4.54 -10.34
C LYS A 167 18.46 5.34 -9.34
N HIS A 168 18.81 4.74 -8.21
CA HIS A 168 19.42 5.45 -7.08
C HIS A 168 20.63 4.72 -6.49
N SER A 169 21.38 3.92 -7.26
CA SER A 169 22.45 3.06 -6.73
C SER A 169 23.48 3.76 -5.84
N GLY A 170 23.73 5.06 -6.07
CA GLY A 170 24.63 5.87 -5.26
C GLY A 170 24.19 6.09 -3.80
N ILE A 171 22.92 5.85 -3.44
CA ILE A 171 22.47 5.88 -2.04
C ILE A 171 22.79 4.58 -1.29
N LEU A 172 23.02 3.46 -2.02
CA LEU A 172 23.16 2.13 -1.44
C LEU A 172 24.55 1.87 -0.84
N THR A 173 25.53 2.74 -1.12
CA THR A 173 26.86 2.66 -0.50
C THR A 173 26.82 3.20 0.93
N ASN A 174 27.37 2.46 1.90
CA ASN A 174 27.39 2.86 3.32
C ASN A 174 25.99 3.21 3.82
N LEU A 175 25.03 2.31 3.56
CA LEU A 175 23.61 2.50 3.82
C LEU A 175 23.25 2.10 5.25
N VAL A 176 22.40 2.89 5.89
CA VAL A 176 21.68 2.57 7.11
C VAL A 176 20.19 2.66 6.85
N ILE A 177 19.45 1.61 7.15
CA ILE A 177 17.99 1.61 7.12
C ILE A 177 17.50 2.06 8.49
N VAL A 178 16.69 3.10 8.53
CA VAL A 178 16.25 3.76 9.76
C VAL A 178 14.77 3.52 9.98
N SER A 179 14.42 2.91 11.12
CA SER A 179 13.04 2.85 11.57
C SER A 179 12.72 4.12 12.37
N PRO A 180 11.69 4.92 11.99
CA PRO A 180 11.36 6.17 12.67
C PRO A 180 10.77 5.96 14.08
N ASP A 181 10.32 4.74 14.38
CA ASP A 181 9.90 4.29 15.71
C ASP A 181 10.30 2.83 15.97
N ALA A 182 10.04 2.32 17.17
CA ALA A 182 10.34 0.94 17.53
C ALA A 182 9.43 -0.11 16.86
N GLY A 183 8.24 0.28 16.38
CA GLY A 183 7.27 -0.61 15.74
C GLY A 183 7.70 -1.07 14.34
N GLY A 184 8.43 -0.21 13.62
CA GLY A 184 8.96 -0.50 12.28
C GLY A 184 10.16 -1.46 12.22
N GLY A 185 10.64 -1.99 13.36
CA GLY A 185 11.84 -2.85 13.43
C GLY A 185 11.82 -4.05 12.48
N LYS A 186 10.70 -4.79 12.43
CA LYS A 186 10.57 -5.94 11.51
C LYS A 186 10.63 -5.52 10.04
N ARG A 187 10.08 -4.35 9.70
CA ARG A 187 10.05 -3.83 8.33
C ARG A 187 11.45 -3.46 7.84
N VAL A 188 12.27 -2.84 8.69
CA VAL A 188 13.66 -2.53 8.36
C VAL A 188 14.51 -3.80 8.21
N GLU A 189 14.26 -4.82 9.03
CA GLU A 189 14.91 -6.13 8.88
C GLU A 189 14.51 -6.85 7.57
N GLU A 190 13.23 -6.81 7.20
CA GLU A 190 12.76 -7.36 5.92
C GLU A 190 13.46 -6.69 4.73
N LEU A 191 13.53 -5.35 4.72
CA LEU A 191 14.23 -4.62 3.65
C LEU A 191 15.74 -4.90 3.66
N GLN A 192 16.37 -5.00 4.83
CA GLN A 192 17.79 -5.36 4.95
C GLN A 192 18.06 -6.73 4.32
N LYS A 193 17.22 -7.72 4.57
CA LYS A 193 17.33 -9.06 3.96
C LYS A 193 17.19 -8.99 2.44
N SER A 194 16.20 -8.25 1.94
CA SER A 194 16.03 -8.06 0.48
C SER A 194 17.24 -7.39 -0.17
N LEU A 195 17.85 -6.39 0.49
CA LEU A 195 19.08 -5.75 0.02
C LEU A 195 20.28 -6.70 0.04
N ALA A 196 20.43 -7.48 1.10
CA ALA A 196 21.50 -8.47 1.24
C ALA A 196 21.45 -9.53 0.13
N ASN A 197 20.24 -9.99 -0.25
CA ASN A 197 20.04 -10.92 -1.37
C ASN A 197 20.52 -10.35 -2.72
N LYS A 198 20.58 -9.02 -2.84
CA LYS A 198 21.12 -8.32 -4.02
C LYS A 198 22.58 -7.87 -3.85
N GLY A 199 23.27 -8.35 -2.81
CA GLY A 199 24.67 -8.03 -2.54
C GLY A 199 24.90 -6.64 -1.94
N VAL A 200 23.85 -5.99 -1.43
CA VAL A 200 23.96 -4.68 -0.76
C VAL A 200 23.99 -4.88 0.74
N ASN A 201 25.10 -4.50 1.37
CA ASN A 201 25.19 -4.48 2.83
C ASN A 201 24.57 -3.18 3.36
N ALA A 202 23.63 -3.31 4.29
CA ALA A 202 22.98 -2.19 4.96
C ALA A 202 22.95 -2.45 6.47
N GLU A 203 23.25 -1.44 7.26
CA GLU A 203 23.06 -1.50 8.71
C GLU A 203 21.65 -1.06 9.08
N ILE A 204 21.25 -1.27 10.33
CA ILE A 204 19.94 -0.83 10.85
C ILE A 204 20.17 0.18 11.96
N ALA A 205 19.37 1.24 11.97
CA ALA A 205 19.19 2.12 13.11
C ALA A 205 17.70 2.23 13.47
N VAL A 206 17.41 2.43 14.76
CA VAL A 206 16.04 2.60 15.25
C VAL A 206 15.95 3.88 16.07
N CYS A 207 14.99 4.72 15.73
CA CYS A 207 14.63 5.89 16.50
C CYS A 207 13.70 5.51 17.65
N TYR A 208 14.06 5.92 18.87
CA TYR A 208 13.21 5.81 20.04
C TYR A 208 12.69 7.19 20.43
N LYS A 209 11.37 7.34 20.46
CA LYS A 209 10.72 8.59 20.83
C LYS A 209 10.42 8.61 22.32
N LYS A 210 11.08 9.48 23.07
CA LYS A 210 10.76 9.71 24.49
C LYS A 210 9.69 10.80 24.56
N ARG A 211 8.45 10.42 24.87
CA ARG A 211 7.35 11.38 25.10
C ARG A 211 7.54 12.02 26.47
N SER A 212 7.81 13.32 26.51
CA SER A 212 7.72 14.12 27.74
C SER A 212 6.25 14.24 28.16
N ARG A 213 5.94 14.04 29.45
CA ARG A 213 4.57 14.21 30.00
C ARG A 213 4.14 15.68 30.09
N GLU A 214 5.06 16.62 29.94
CA GLU A 214 4.83 18.05 30.15
C GLU A 214 5.25 18.84 28.91
N ASN A 215 4.37 18.96 27.90
CA ASN A 215 4.40 19.92 26.76
C ASN A 215 5.76 20.32 26.12
N GLN A 216 6.83 19.57 26.35
CA GLN A 216 8.17 19.80 25.84
C GLN A 216 8.40 18.90 24.63
N VAL A 217 9.18 19.43 23.70
CA VAL A 217 9.56 18.82 22.43
C VAL A 217 9.93 17.35 22.63
N ASP A 218 9.26 16.46 21.90
CA ASP A 218 9.59 15.04 21.89
C ASP A 218 11.08 14.84 21.54
N GLU A 219 11.84 14.22 22.43
CA GLU A 219 13.24 13.87 22.16
C GLU A 219 13.29 12.55 21.37
N ILE A 220 13.97 12.53 20.24
CA ILE A 220 14.23 11.33 19.45
C ILE A 220 15.68 10.90 19.71
N LYS A 221 15.85 9.69 20.25
CA LYS A 221 17.16 9.07 20.40
C LYS A 221 17.40 8.08 19.26
N ILE A 222 18.53 8.19 18.58
CA ILE A 222 18.94 7.26 17.53
C ILE A 222 19.74 6.12 18.16
N MET A 223 19.36 4.87 17.89
CA MET A 223 20.10 3.68 18.25
C MET A 223 20.71 3.07 16.99
N GLY A 224 22.02 3.21 16.80
CA GLY A 224 22.75 2.81 15.60
C GLY A 224 23.74 3.90 15.15
N GLU A 225 24.76 3.54 14.37
CA GLU A 225 25.73 4.49 13.84
C GLU A 225 25.24 5.07 12.51
N VAL A 226 25.09 6.39 12.43
CA VAL A 226 24.53 7.09 11.26
C VAL A 226 25.48 8.16 10.69
N SER A 227 26.53 8.51 11.41
CA SER A 227 27.45 9.58 11.02
C SER A 227 28.24 9.21 9.76
N GLY A 228 28.24 10.11 8.77
CA GLY A 228 28.87 9.90 7.47
C GLY A 228 28.17 8.86 6.56
N LYS A 229 27.02 8.31 6.97
CA LYS A 229 26.28 7.27 6.24
C LYS A 229 25.08 7.81 5.46
N ASN A 230 24.65 7.09 4.44
CA ASN A 230 23.39 7.36 3.77
C ASN A 230 22.26 6.69 4.58
N CYS A 231 21.22 7.43 4.93
CA CYS A 231 20.12 6.95 5.75
C CYS A 231 18.84 6.82 4.92
N LEU A 232 18.24 5.63 4.90
CA LEU A 232 16.91 5.37 4.34
C LEU A 232 15.89 5.21 5.47
N VAL A 233 15.10 6.24 5.72
CA VAL A 233 13.99 6.20 6.66
C VAL A 233 12.84 5.40 6.05
N LEU A 234 12.42 4.34 6.73
CA LEU A 234 11.45 3.39 6.21
C LEU A 234 10.16 3.38 7.06
N ASP A 235 9.01 3.59 6.43
CA ASP A 235 7.71 3.45 7.09
C ASP A 235 6.68 2.76 6.18
N ASP A 236 5.56 2.29 6.72
CA ASP A 236 4.44 1.81 5.88
C ASP A 236 3.58 2.97 5.38
N ILE A 237 3.32 3.96 6.24
CA ILE A 237 2.38 5.05 5.98
C ILE A 237 3.02 6.41 6.27
N ILE A 238 2.96 7.32 5.30
CA ILE A 238 3.30 8.74 5.48
C ILE A 238 2.03 9.57 5.52
N ASP A 239 1.49 9.80 6.73
CA ASP A 239 0.27 10.60 6.92
C ASP A 239 0.56 12.10 7.05
N THR A 240 0.87 12.57 8.26
CA THR A 240 1.23 13.98 8.49
C THR A 240 2.69 14.28 8.17
N GLY A 241 3.54 13.25 8.08
CA GLY A 241 4.99 13.38 7.90
C GLY A 241 5.78 13.81 9.13
N ASN A 242 5.12 14.23 10.22
CA ASN A 242 5.81 14.85 11.36
C ASN A 242 6.88 13.95 11.99
N THR A 243 6.61 12.65 12.15
CA THR A 243 7.60 11.71 12.70
C THR A 243 8.81 11.61 11.79
N LEU A 244 8.59 11.36 10.48
CA LEU A 244 9.66 11.26 9.49
C LEU A 244 10.49 12.55 9.43
N ILE A 245 9.85 13.72 9.43
CA ILE A 245 10.54 15.01 9.38
C ILE A 245 11.46 15.19 10.60
N LYS A 246 10.96 14.92 11.81
CA LYS A 246 11.78 14.99 13.03
C LYS A 246 12.93 13.98 12.97
N THR A 247 12.68 12.75 12.51
CA THR A 247 13.72 11.74 12.30
C THR A 247 14.79 12.25 11.32
N CYS A 248 14.40 12.89 10.23
CA CYS A 248 15.33 13.48 9.27
C CYS A 248 16.20 14.58 9.89
N GLU A 249 15.61 15.46 10.69
CA GLU A 249 16.34 16.52 11.38
C GLU A 249 17.40 15.93 12.33
N GLU A 250 17.02 14.94 13.13
CA GLU A 250 17.96 14.28 14.06
C GLU A 250 19.05 13.49 13.34
N LEU A 251 18.73 12.79 12.25
CA LEU A 251 19.74 12.11 11.43
C LEU A 251 20.77 13.09 10.86
N LYS A 252 20.31 14.24 10.35
CA LYS A 252 21.20 15.29 9.84
C LYS A 252 22.06 15.89 10.95
N LYS A 253 21.49 16.16 12.14
CA LYS A 253 22.26 16.63 13.31
C LYS A 253 23.30 15.61 13.76
N ALA A 254 22.99 14.32 13.66
CA ALA A 254 23.90 13.21 13.96
C ALA A 254 24.95 12.95 12.86
N GLY A 255 25.00 13.78 11.80
CA GLY A 255 26.03 13.71 10.77
C GLY A 255 25.72 12.79 9.59
N ALA A 256 24.46 12.38 9.38
CA ALA A 256 24.08 11.61 8.21
C ALA A 256 24.44 12.36 6.90
N ARG A 257 25.02 11.63 5.94
CA ARG A 257 25.48 12.20 4.65
C ARG A 257 24.32 12.54 3.72
N LYS A 258 23.36 11.62 3.61
CA LYS A 258 22.11 11.78 2.87
C LYS A 258 20.99 11.19 3.70
N VAL A 259 19.81 11.77 3.63
CA VAL A 259 18.60 11.25 4.26
C VAL A 259 17.50 11.18 3.22
N ILE A 260 17.11 9.96 2.89
CA ILE A 260 15.96 9.67 2.02
C ILE A 260 14.87 8.99 2.83
N ALA A 261 13.63 9.08 2.37
CA ALA A 261 12.52 8.36 2.97
C ALA A 261 11.82 7.48 1.94
N TYR A 262 11.39 6.31 2.38
CA TYR A 262 10.40 5.51 1.68
C TYR A 262 9.22 5.25 2.60
N GLY A 263 8.02 5.46 2.08
CA GLY A 263 6.80 4.95 2.69
C GLY A 263 5.91 4.30 1.65
N THR A 264 5.42 3.10 1.91
CA THR A 264 4.57 2.42 0.93
C THR A 264 3.36 3.29 0.58
N HIS A 265 2.65 3.82 1.58
CA HIS A 265 1.42 4.59 1.39
C HIS A 265 1.61 6.06 1.76
N GLY A 266 1.70 6.95 0.76
CA GLY A 266 1.82 8.39 0.96
C GLY A 266 0.46 9.08 1.12
N LEU A 267 -0.05 9.23 2.34
CA LEU A 267 -1.33 9.90 2.63
C LEU A 267 -1.23 11.43 2.55
N PHE A 268 -0.14 12.01 3.06
CA PHE A 268 0.17 13.45 3.01
C PHE A 268 -0.96 14.39 3.46
N SER A 269 -1.68 14.07 4.55
CA SER A 269 -2.85 14.84 5.02
C SER A 269 -2.55 16.29 5.43
N LYS A 270 -1.27 16.64 5.61
CA LYS A 270 -0.79 17.99 5.93
C LYS A 270 0.05 18.63 4.80
N GLY A 271 -0.07 18.11 3.59
CA GLY A 271 0.69 18.56 2.43
C GLY A 271 2.12 18.02 2.38
N THR A 272 2.84 18.36 1.31
CA THR A 272 4.15 17.78 0.98
C THR A 272 5.31 18.77 1.12
N GLU A 273 5.03 20.03 1.41
CA GLU A 273 5.98 21.16 1.54
C GLU A 273 7.18 20.84 2.46
N LYS A 274 6.91 20.21 3.61
CA LYS A 274 7.93 19.97 4.64
C LYS A 274 8.90 18.84 4.31
N PHE A 275 8.61 18.05 3.28
CA PHE A 275 9.49 16.96 2.84
C PHE A 275 10.70 17.46 2.04
N ASN A 276 10.80 18.77 1.80
CA ASN A 276 11.97 19.43 1.22
C ASN A 276 13.26 19.24 2.03
N LEU A 277 13.15 18.81 3.28
CA LEU A 277 14.29 18.47 4.14
C LEU A 277 14.97 17.16 3.71
N PHE A 278 14.29 16.25 3.03
CA PHE A 278 14.88 15.00 2.55
C PHE A 278 15.64 15.24 1.24
N ASP A 279 16.69 14.45 1.00
CA ASP A 279 17.34 14.38 -0.31
C ASP A 279 16.39 13.79 -1.36
N LYS A 280 15.54 12.85 -0.92
CA LYS A 280 14.48 12.25 -1.73
C LYS A 280 13.40 11.62 -0.85
N VAL A 281 12.15 11.70 -1.29
CA VAL A 281 11.04 10.93 -0.72
C VAL A 281 10.43 10.08 -1.82
N ILE A 282 10.28 8.78 -1.56
CA ILE A 282 9.71 7.80 -2.47
C ILE A 282 8.44 7.23 -1.82
N VAL A 283 7.36 7.14 -2.58
CA VAL A 283 6.15 6.43 -2.16
C VAL A 283 5.61 5.57 -3.29
N SER A 284 4.76 4.59 -2.97
CA SER A 284 4.07 3.85 -4.04
C SER A 284 2.81 4.59 -4.54
N ASP A 285 2.33 4.20 -5.72
CA ASP A 285 1.04 4.64 -6.29
C ASP A 285 -0.18 3.92 -5.70
N THR A 286 -0.08 3.35 -4.50
CA THR A 286 -1.19 2.73 -3.76
C THR A 286 -2.24 3.71 -3.29
N LEU A 287 -1.86 4.98 -3.13
CA LEU A 287 -2.81 6.09 -3.08
C LEU A 287 -2.68 6.88 -4.37
N PHE A 288 -3.83 7.13 -5.00
CA PHE A 288 -3.95 7.79 -6.29
C PHE A 288 -3.94 9.31 -6.13
N ASN A 289 -2.92 9.81 -5.46
CA ASN A 289 -2.64 11.24 -5.37
C ASN A 289 -1.54 11.65 -6.35
N ASN A 290 -1.53 12.93 -6.71
CA ASN A 290 -0.44 13.54 -7.47
C ASN A 290 0.32 14.42 -6.48
N PRO A 291 1.30 13.86 -5.74
CA PRO A 291 2.10 14.67 -4.83
C PRO A 291 2.97 15.65 -5.63
N SER A 292 3.57 16.62 -4.93
CA SER A 292 4.53 17.54 -5.54
C SER A 292 5.66 16.78 -6.26
N GLU A 293 6.26 17.38 -7.30
CA GLU A 293 7.37 16.81 -8.11
C GLU A 293 8.59 16.32 -7.29
N ARG A 294 8.71 16.73 -6.02
CA ARG A 294 9.76 16.27 -5.11
C ARG A 294 9.55 14.85 -4.59
N ILE A 295 8.32 14.36 -4.61
CA ILE A 295 7.98 13.00 -4.20
C ILE A 295 7.98 12.14 -5.44
N GLU A 296 8.82 11.12 -5.41
CA GLU A 296 9.00 10.19 -6.51
C GLU A 296 8.06 9.00 -6.31
N ILE A 297 7.31 8.66 -7.36
CA ILE A 297 6.31 7.59 -7.34
C ILE A 297 6.93 6.30 -7.85
N LEU A 298 6.98 5.29 -6.98
CA LEU A 298 7.31 3.91 -7.32
C LEU A 298 6.03 3.16 -7.70
N SER A 299 5.87 2.82 -8.98
CA SER A 299 4.63 2.15 -9.39
C SER A 299 4.56 0.71 -8.86
N ALA A 300 3.44 0.37 -8.23
CA ALA A 300 3.06 -0.97 -7.80
C ALA A 300 2.20 -1.70 -8.85
N VAL A 301 1.93 -1.08 -10.02
CA VAL A 301 1.09 -1.64 -11.08
C VAL A 301 1.58 -3.01 -11.55
N SER A 302 2.89 -3.18 -11.76
CA SER A 302 3.45 -4.46 -12.20
C SER A 302 3.32 -5.54 -11.13
N LEU A 303 3.49 -5.18 -9.86
CA LEU A 303 3.34 -6.10 -8.73
C LEU A 303 1.89 -6.60 -8.62
N PHE A 304 0.91 -5.71 -8.66
CA PHE A 304 -0.50 -6.08 -8.61
C PHE A 304 -0.94 -6.83 -9.88
N GLY A 305 -0.49 -6.41 -11.06
CA GLY A 305 -0.78 -7.10 -12.32
C GLY A 305 -0.25 -8.53 -12.34
N GLU A 306 0.97 -8.73 -11.82
CA GLU A 306 1.56 -10.07 -11.68
C GLU A 306 0.83 -10.91 -10.63
N ALA A 307 0.46 -10.31 -9.49
CA ALA A 307 -0.29 -10.99 -8.44
C ALA A 307 -1.67 -11.45 -8.94
N ILE A 308 -2.46 -10.55 -9.54
CA ILE A 308 -3.77 -10.86 -10.13
C ILE A 308 -3.66 -11.97 -11.17
N TYR A 309 -2.67 -11.87 -12.06
CA TYR A 309 -2.44 -12.90 -13.08
C TYR A 309 -2.17 -14.27 -12.44
N ARG A 310 -1.29 -14.32 -11.44
CA ARG A 310 -0.94 -15.57 -10.75
C ARG A 310 -2.11 -16.15 -9.98
N THR A 311 -2.86 -15.32 -9.26
CA THR A 311 -4.08 -15.74 -8.55
C THR A 311 -5.07 -16.36 -9.52
N TYR A 312 -5.34 -15.72 -10.65
CA TYR A 312 -6.23 -16.26 -11.69
C TYR A 312 -5.73 -17.59 -12.28
N ARG A 313 -4.40 -17.75 -12.47
CA ARG A 313 -3.81 -18.99 -13.00
C ARG A 313 -3.61 -20.10 -11.95
N GLY A 314 -3.81 -19.80 -10.66
CA GLY A 314 -3.42 -20.71 -9.57
C GLY A 314 -1.91 -20.87 -9.41
N GLU A 315 -1.11 -19.90 -9.86
CA GLU A 315 0.35 -19.90 -9.72
C GLU A 315 0.78 -19.33 -8.36
N SER A 316 1.98 -19.72 -7.89
CA SER A 316 2.49 -19.24 -6.60
C SER A 316 2.80 -17.74 -6.61
N LEU A 317 2.28 -17.03 -5.60
CA LEU A 317 2.64 -15.64 -5.30
C LEU A 317 3.98 -15.50 -4.57
N SER A 318 4.50 -16.56 -3.93
CA SER A 318 5.75 -16.48 -3.16
C SER A 318 6.97 -16.08 -4.01
N VAL A 319 6.90 -16.35 -5.31
CA VAL A 319 7.92 -15.94 -6.30
C VAL A 319 8.07 -14.43 -6.37
N LEU A 320 7.03 -13.65 -6.02
CA LEU A 320 7.09 -12.19 -5.99
C LEU A 320 7.96 -11.65 -4.85
N PHE A 321 8.18 -12.44 -3.80
CA PHE A 321 8.87 -12.02 -2.59
C PHE A 321 10.31 -12.50 -2.50
N ASN A 322 10.67 -13.50 -3.31
CA ASN A 322 11.98 -14.17 -3.28
C ASN A 322 12.91 -13.79 -4.45
N GLN A 323 12.63 -12.68 -5.14
CA GLN A 323 13.45 -12.20 -6.25
C GLN A 323 14.59 -11.29 -5.81
#